data_AF-A0A535R1Y1-F1
#
_entry.id   AF-A0A535R1Y1-F1
#
_cell.length_a   1.000
_cell.length_b   1.000
_cell.length_c   1.000
_cell.angle_alpha   90.00
_cell.angle_beta   90.00
_cell.angle_gamma   90.00
#
_symmetry.space_group_name_H-M   'P 1'
#
loop_
_entity.id
_entity.type
_entity.pdbx_description
1 polymer ?
#
loop_
_entity_poly.entity_id
_entity_poly.type
_entity_poly.pdbx_seq_one_letter_code
_entity_poly.pdbx_strand_id
1 'polypeptide(L)'
;EQGLPEKRLWQHLLEKGSLTLQEVNAWLPQSEAKFTIGMFLGTFQKAGHIAFANGKITPRQQDMPASITDLQRYLTHVKATSERDPGNPAEAEAEKRKLVEDKQISLAGYRLTNKGKEQARLYAEAETQSMIGNVTREMLLSGEWRNRQFRPLSVVAPPEKRLELQHPLPRFLTYLRCALVGAGFREVSSPILETQFWNLNVLFMQKCHPVRSPKHLLAIDGVTLPEESPELAAATRACQERFSREYQGTGISGSRGWGNLDGFNNDQVVVRSHTLLPRTPRKARVLTDGCTGGRCRVERLDTPGKHQTCLPGHVSASGGCARTGQLFPLCRSFGGYLGGLCRRQQR
;
A
#
# COMPACT_ATOMS: atom_id res chain seq x y z
N GLU A 1 9.89 45.59 5.26
CA GLU A 1 9.13 46.86 5.09
C GLU A 1 8.76 47.54 6.40
N GLN A 2 8.69 46.83 7.53
CA GLN A 2 8.41 47.40 8.85
C GLN A 2 9.68 47.79 9.66
N GLY A 3 10.84 47.92 8.99
CA GLY A 3 12.14 48.12 9.64
C GLY A 3 12.70 46.85 10.32
N LEU A 4 13.86 46.98 10.98
CA LEU A 4 14.49 45.87 11.72
C LEU A 4 13.65 45.51 12.97
N PRO A 5 13.35 44.21 13.21
CA PRO A 5 12.61 43.76 14.40
C PRO A 5 13.24 44.21 15.73
N GLU A 6 14.56 44.32 15.76
CA GLU A 6 15.33 44.78 16.93
C GLU A 6 15.04 46.23 17.31
N LYS A 7 14.88 47.10 16.31
CA LYS A 7 14.52 48.52 16.51
C LYS A 7 13.09 48.66 17.02
N ARG A 8 12.18 47.85 16.49
CA ARG A 8 10.78 47.79 16.95
C ARG A 8 10.69 47.35 18.42
N LEU A 9 11.46 46.32 18.78
CA LEU A 9 11.53 45.83 20.16
C LEU A 9 12.17 46.87 21.11
N TRP A 10 13.20 47.60 20.65
CA TRP A 10 13.81 48.68 21.41
C TRP A 10 12.84 49.84 21.71
N GLN A 11 12.10 50.30 20.68
CA GLN A 11 11.08 51.34 20.86
C GLN A 11 9.99 50.90 21.84
N HIS A 12 9.53 49.65 21.72
CA HIS A 12 8.54 49.10 22.65
C HIS A 12 9.06 48.97 24.09
N LEU A 13 10.36 48.66 24.25
CA LEU A 13 11.01 48.60 25.57
C LEU A 13 11.11 49.99 26.22
N LEU A 14 11.40 51.03 25.44
CA LEU A 14 11.46 52.41 25.94
C LEU A 14 10.07 52.94 26.37
N GLU A 15 9.02 52.58 25.65
CA GLU A 15 7.64 52.97 26.00
C GLU A 15 7.13 52.33 27.30
N LYS A 16 7.48 51.05 27.55
CA LYS A 16 6.99 50.29 28.71
C LYS A 16 7.94 50.30 29.92
N GLY A 17 9.20 50.69 29.74
CA GLY A 17 10.20 50.79 30.81
C GLY A 17 10.75 49.45 31.33
N SER A 18 9.99 48.35 31.26
CA SER A 18 10.50 46.99 31.48
C SER A 18 9.64 45.95 30.75
N LEU A 19 10.25 44.87 30.27
CA LEU A 19 9.56 43.80 29.55
C LEU A 19 10.01 42.43 30.06
N THR A 20 9.06 41.50 30.22
CA THR A 20 9.35 40.08 30.44
C THR A 20 9.46 39.32 29.12
N LEU A 21 10.18 38.19 29.12
CA LEU A 21 10.31 37.35 27.92
C LEU A 21 8.97 36.80 27.39
N GLN A 22 7.97 36.65 28.26
CA GLN A 22 6.62 36.21 27.87
C GLN A 22 5.87 37.31 27.13
N GLU A 23 5.95 38.55 27.59
CA GLU A 23 5.34 39.72 26.93
C GLU A 23 5.98 40.00 25.57
N VAL A 24 7.30 39.81 25.44
CA VAL A 24 8.01 39.98 24.16
C VAL A 24 7.59 38.91 23.14
N ASN A 25 7.47 37.64 23.58
CA ASN A 25 6.98 36.56 22.71
C ASN A 25 5.52 36.72 22.30
N ALA A 26 4.68 37.33 23.14
CA ALA A 26 3.29 37.61 22.82
C ALA A 26 3.12 38.77 21.82
N TRP A 27 4.08 39.72 21.81
CA TRP A 27 4.03 40.90 20.94
C TRP A 27 4.64 40.66 19.55
N LEU A 28 5.70 39.85 19.46
CA LEU A 28 6.34 39.50 18.18
C LEU A 28 5.60 38.34 17.48
N PRO A 29 5.53 38.33 16.13
CA PRO A 29 5.07 37.16 15.39
C PRO A 29 5.93 35.92 15.72
N GLN A 30 5.32 34.74 15.85
CA GLN A 30 6.02 33.51 16.25
C GLN A 30 7.21 33.16 15.34
N SER A 31 7.16 33.54 14.06
CA SER A 31 8.23 33.36 13.08
C SER A 31 9.47 34.22 13.36
N GLU A 32 9.29 35.41 13.94
CA GLU A 32 10.35 36.40 14.18
C GLU A 32 10.84 36.39 15.62
N ALA A 33 10.03 35.92 16.57
CA ALA A 33 10.27 36.03 18.01
C ALA A 33 11.59 35.41 18.45
N LYS A 34 11.87 34.15 18.06
CA LYS A 34 13.06 33.42 18.49
C LYS A 34 14.37 34.06 18.01
N PHE A 35 14.38 34.53 16.76
CA PHE A 35 15.56 35.16 16.15
C PHE A 35 15.77 36.57 16.70
N THR A 36 14.69 37.35 16.80
CA THR A 36 14.72 38.73 17.30
C THR A 36 15.15 38.79 18.76
N ILE A 37 14.66 37.90 19.63
CA ILE A 37 15.02 37.88 21.05
C ILE A 37 16.50 37.53 21.24
N GLY A 38 17.01 36.50 20.55
CA GLY A 38 18.41 36.10 20.67
C GLY A 38 19.38 37.17 20.17
N MET A 39 19.05 37.83 19.06
CA MET A 39 19.89 38.86 18.46
C MET A 39 19.82 40.18 19.22
N PHE A 40 18.63 40.57 19.68
CA PHE A 40 18.43 41.74 20.54
C PHE A 40 19.16 41.61 21.88
N LEU A 41 19.01 40.47 22.58
CA LEU A 41 19.74 40.23 23.83
C LEU A 41 21.25 40.22 23.57
N GLY A 42 21.72 39.54 22.52
CA GLY A 42 23.15 39.43 22.21
C GLY A 42 23.82 40.75 21.83
N THR A 43 23.16 41.60 21.05
CA THR A 43 23.73 42.87 20.57
C THR A 43 23.58 44.00 21.58
N PHE A 44 22.39 44.19 22.16
CA PHE A 44 22.13 45.27 23.12
C PHE A 44 22.79 45.02 24.47
N GLN A 45 22.96 43.76 24.90
CA GLN A 45 23.66 43.46 26.15
C GLN A 45 25.18 43.66 26.00
N LYS A 46 25.77 43.24 24.87
CA LYS A 46 27.20 43.49 24.58
C LYS A 46 27.54 44.96 24.46
N ALA A 47 26.62 45.75 23.90
CA ALA A 47 26.76 47.20 23.79
C ALA A 47 26.40 47.94 25.09
N GLY A 48 25.91 47.25 26.14
CA GLY A 48 25.66 47.82 27.47
C GLY A 48 24.36 48.62 27.63
N HIS A 49 23.48 48.60 26.62
CA HIS A 49 22.24 49.38 26.60
C HIS A 49 21.10 48.73 27.40
N ILE A 50 21.15 47.41 27.62
CA ILE A 50 20.17 46.66 28.41
C ILE A 50 20.83 45.92 29.58
N ALA A 51 20.09 45.78 30.68
CA ALA A 51 20.37 44.82 31.74
C ALA A 51 19.35 43.68 31.68
N PHE A 52 19.83 42.45 31.82
CA PHE A 52 18.99 41.26 31.90
C PHE A 52 19.16 40.62 33.28
N ALA A 53 18.13 40.72 34.12
CA ALA A 53 18.12 40.14 35.46
C ALA A 53 16.75 39.51 35.74
N ASN A 54 16.72 38.29 36.30
CA ASN A 54 15.50 37.58 36.69
C ASN A 54 14.41 37.49 35.59
N GLY A 55 14.81 37.26 34.34
CA GLY A 55 13.88 37.14 33.21
C GLY A 55 13.21 38.45 32.77
N LYS A 56 13.67 39.59 33.30
CA LYS A 56 13.23 40.95 32.93
C LYS A 56 14.34 41.68 32.18
N ILE A 57 13.94 42.37 31.11
CA ILE A 57 14.79 43.26 30.32
C ILE A 57 14.51 44.69 30.79
N THR A 58 15.54 45.39 31.26
CA THR A 58 15.46 46.81 31.64
C THR A 58 16.43 47.65 30.80
N PRO A 59 16.00 48.82 30.29
CA PRO A 59 16.89 49.74 29.57
C PRO A 59 17.82 50.44 30.57
N ARG A 60 19.12 50.46 30.28
CA ARG A 60 20.16 51.16 31.08
C ARG A 60 20.57 52.48 30.44
N GLN A 61 20.45 52.58 29.12
CA GLN A 61 20.70 53.78 28.32
C GLN A 61 19.54 53.99 27.34
N GLN A 62 19.28 55.24 26.95
CA GLN A 62 18.22 55.58 26.00
C GLN A 62 18.69 55.54 24.53
N ASP A 63 20.01 55.55 24.31
CA ASP A 63 20.60 55.58 22.98
C ASP A 63 20.55 54.22 22.29
N MET A 64 20.44 54.24 20.97
CA MET A 64 20.45 53.04 20.13
C MET A 64 21.89 52.63 19.79
N PRO A 65 22.23 51.33 19.76
CA PRO A 65 23.55 50.89 19.31
C PRO A 65 23.86 51.37 17.88
N ALA A 66 25.05 51.91 17.65
CA ALA A 66 25.48 52.40 16.33
C ALA A 66 25.42 51.30 15.25
N SER A 67 25.82 50.07 15.59
CA SER A 67 25.80 48.89 14.70
C SER A 67 24.42 48.60 14.07
N ILE A 68 23.32 48.81 14.80
CA ILE A 68 21.96 48.55 14.28
C ILE A 68 21.50 49.69 13.38
N THR A 69 21.93 50.91 13.68
CA THR A 69 21.64 52.10 12.88
C THR A 69 22.36 52.04 11.53
N ASP A 70 23.63 51.63 11.56
CA ASP A 70 24.46 51.43 10.38
C ASP A 70 23.92 50.28 9.50
N LEU A 71 23.51 49.16 10.11
CA LEU A 71 22.86 48.06 9.40
C LEU A 71 21.53 48.47 8.75
N GLN A 72 20.72 49.27 9.45
CA GLN A 72 19.47 49.78 8.87
C GLN A 72 19.73 50.70 7.66
N ARG A 73 20.72 51.59 7.79
CA ARG A 73 21.12 52.51 6.72
C ARG A 73 21.62 51.74 5.50
N TYR A 74 22.43 50.70 5.74
CA TYR A 74 22.93 49.80 4.70
C TYR A 74 21.80 49.07 3.96
N LEU A 75 20.89 48.41 4.67
CA LEU A 75 19.76 47.68 4.06
C LEU A 75 18.82 48.60 3.27
N THR A 76 18.67 49.86 3.72
CA THR A 76 17.87 50.87 3.00
C THR A 76 18.55 51.27 1.69
N HIS A 77 19.89 51.40 1.69
CA HIS A 77 20.67 51.66 0.49
C HIS A 77 20.61 50.49 -0.50
N VAL A 78 20.79 49.25 -0.03
CA VAL A 78 20.69 48.05 -0.87
C VAL A 78 19.31 47.91 -1.50
N LYS A 79 18.22 48.22 -0.77
CA LYS A 79 16.85 48.21 -1.33
C LYS A 79 16.67 49.23 -2.47
N ALA A 80 17.35 50.38 -2.40
CA ALA A 80 17.21 51.45 -3.38
C ALA A 80 18.10 51.24 -4.62
N THR A 81 19.36 50.86 -4.41
CA THR A 81 20.37 50.78 -5.47
C THR A 81 20.46 49.37 -6.07
N SER A 82 20.02 48.33 -5.34
CA SER A 82 20.27 46.92 -5.66
C SER A 82 21.76 46.56 -5.83
N GLU A 83 22.65 47.39 -5.28
CA GLU A 83 24.11 47.22 -5.31
C GLU A 83 24.62 46.88 -3.91
N ARG A 84 25.59 45.96 -3.85
CA ARG A 84 26.26 45.51 -2.62
C ARG A 84 27.63 46.19 -2.51
N ASP A 85 27.97 46.63 -1.30
CA ASP A 85 29.29 47.20 -0.96
C ASP A 85 30.05 46.25 0.00
N PRO A 86 31.03 45.47 -0.50
CA PRO A 86 31.82 44.53 0.31
C PRO A 86 32.74 45.18 1.35
N GLY A 87 33.01 46.49 1.24
CA GLY A 87 33.89 47.21 2.16
C GLY A 87 33.21 47.66 3.46
N ASN A 88 31.89 47.56 3.53
CA ASN A 88 31.11 48.04 4.67
C ASN A 88 31.01 46.96 5.78
N PRO A 89 31.32 47.25 7.05
CA PRO A 89 31.16 46.29 8.15
C PRO A 89 29.72 45.78 8.32
N ALA A 90 28.72 46.56 7.91
CA ALA A 90 27.31 46.17 7.95
C ALA A 90 26.95 45.06 6.95
N GLU A 91 27.71 44.91 5.86
CA GLU A 91 27.46 43.92 4.82
C GLU A 91 27.76 42.49 5.32
N ALA A 92 28.91 42.31 5.98
CA ALA A 92 29.27 41.03 6.58
C ALA A 92 28.25 40.58 7.65
N GLU A 93 27.60 41.53 8.32
CA GLU A 93 26.53 41.26 9.27
C GLU A 93 25.19 40.94 8.57
N ALA A 94 24.85 41.66 7.48
CA ALA A 94 23.66 41.39 6.67
C ALA A 94 23.70 40.01 6.01
N GLU A 95 24.87 39.60 5.50
CA GLU A 95 25.10 38.29 4.87
C GLU A 95 25.03 37.15 5.89
N LYS A 96 25.68 37.28 7.06
CA LYS A 96 25.58 36.30 8.16
C LYS A 96 24.13 36.11 8.63
N ARG A 97 23.34 37.19 8.62
CA ARG A 97 21.92 37.20 8.99
C ARG A 97 20.99 36.78 7.84
N LYS A 98 21.52 36.50 6.64
CA LYS A 98 20.76 36.16 5.42
C LYS A 98 19.70 37.21 5.04
N LEU A 99 20.03 38.50 5.23
CA LEU A 99 19.13 39.62 4.92
C LEU A 99 19.25 40.08 3.46
N VAL A 100 20.33 39.70 2.78
CA VAL A 100 20.60 40.00 1.37
C VAL A 100 20.95 38.67 0.68
N GLU A 101 20.45 38.48 -0.54
CA GLU A 101 20.71 37.29 -1.36
C GLU A 101 20.87 37.70 -2.83
N ASP A 102 21.91 37.20 -3.48
CA ASP A 102 22.13 37.43 -4.91
C ASP A 102 21.28 36.46 -5.73
N LYS A 103 20.23 36.98 -6.37
CA LYS A 103 19.37 36.19 -7.25
C LYS A 103 19.75 36.44 -8.71
N GLN A 104 20.41 35.46 -9.33
CA GLN A 104 20.69 35.50 -10.76
C GLN A 104 19.38 35.27 -11.55
N ILE A 105 18.89 36.29 -12.26
CA ILE A 105 17.72 36.19 -13.13
C ILE A 105 18.23 36.15 -14.58
N SER A 106 18.11 35.00 -15.24
CA SER A 106 18.42 34.87 -16.67
C SER A 106 17.17 35.22 -17.50
N LEU A 107 17.25 36.32 -18.25
CA LEU A 107 16.22 36.71 -19.21
C LEU A 107 16.61 36.19 -20.60
N ALA A 108 16.00 35.09 -21.03
CA ALA A 108 16.16 34.55 -22.38
C ALA A 108 15.05 35.10 -23.29
N GLY A 109 15.41 36.00 -24.20
CA GLY A 109 14.52 36.51 -25.23
C GLY A 109 14.69 35.75 -26.55
N TYR A 110 13.59 35.29 -27.14
CA TYR A 110 13.60 34.65 -28.46
C TYR A 110 13.03 35.61 -29.50
N ARG A 111 13.72 35.77 -30.64
CA ARG A 111 13.21 36.53 -31.78
C ARG A 111 13.07 35.61 -32.98
N LEU A 112 11.86 35.57 -33.55
CA LEU A 112 11.60 34.84 -34.80
C LEU A 112 12.48 35.40 -35.93
N THR A 113 13.14 34.50 -36.67
CA THR A 113 13.84 34.83 -37.91
C THR A 113 12.82 35.17 -39.01
N ASN A 114 13.26 35.82 -40.09
CA ASN A 114 12.36 36.16 -41.21
C ASN A 114 11.70 34.91 -41.82
N LYS A 115 12.45 33.81 -41.98
CA LYS A 115 11.90 32.50 -42.37
C LYS A 115 10.87 31.98 -41.36
N GLY A 116 11.11 32.17 -40.06
CA GLY A 116 10.16 31.81 -39.00
C GLY A 116 8.85 32.61 -39.07
N LYS A 117 8.92 33.89 -39.46
CA LYS A 117 7.71 34.72 -39.66
C LYS A 117 6.88 34.29 -40.86
N GLU A 118 7.52 33.93 -41.98
CA GLU A 118 6.83 33.38 -43.14
C GLU A 118 6.15 32.04 -42.81
N GLN A 119 6.86 31.15 -42.12
CA GLN A 119 6.30 29.86 -41.71
C GLN A 119 5.14 30.02 -40.71
N ALA A 120 5.23 30.99 -39.79
CA ALA A 120 4.14 31.28 -38.85
C ALA A 120 2.87 31.76 -39.56
N ARG A 121 3.00 32.55 -40.64
CA ARG A 121 1.86 32.94 -41.49
C ARG A 121 1.21 31.74 -42.17
N LEU A 122 2.02 30.85 -42.76
CA LEU A 122 1.54 29.61 -43.39
C LEU A 122 0.84 28.68 -42.39
N TYR A 123 1.34 28.60 -41.15
CA TYR A 123 0.69 27.83 -40.07
C TYR A 123 -0.66 28.42 -39.66
N ALA A 124 -0.76 29.74 -39.53
CA ALA A 124 -2.02 30.41 -39.18
C ALA A 124 -3.10 30.20 -40.25
N GLU A 125 -2.71 30.16 -41.53
CA GLU A 125 -3.62 29.85 -42.64
C GLU A 125 -4.01 28.36 -42.67
N ALA A 126 -3.06 27.47 -42.37
CA ALA A 126 -3.25 26.02 -42.35
C ALA A 126 -4.11 25.49 -41.19
N GLU A 127 -4.31 26.27 -40.12
CA GLU A 127 -5.29 25.96 -39.07
C GLU A 127 -6.74 25.86 -39.62
N THR A 128 -6.99 26.47 -40.78
CA THR A 128 -8.27 26.38 -41.51
C THR A 128 -8.37 25.13 -42.39
N GLN A 129 -7.26 24.45 -42.66
CA GLN A 129 -7.20 23.22 -43.46
C GLN A 129 -7.16 22.00 -42.54
N SER A 130 -7.80 20.90 -42.96
CA SER A 130 -7.87 19.66 -42.18
C SER A 130 -6.48 19.04 -41.94
N MET A 131 -5.83 19.39 -40.83
CA MET A 131 -4.59 18.76 -40.40
C MET A 131 -4.80 17.26 -40.18
N ILE A 132 -3.85 16.45 -40.66
CA ILE A 132 -3.93 15.00 -40.54
C ILE A 132 -3.52 14.60 -39.12
N GLY A 133 -4.33 13.76 -38.47
CA GLY A 133 -4.07 13.28 -37.11
C GLY A 133 -3.00 12.18 -37.05
N ASN A 134 -3.25 11.06 -37.74
CA ASN A 134 -2.37 9.89 -37.72
C ASN A 134 -1.74 9.64 -39.10
N VAL A 135 -0.47 9.26 -39.09
CA VAL A 135 0.24 8.80 -40.29
C VAL A 135 -0.30 7.41 -40.67
N THR A 136 -0.80 7.25 -41.90
CA THR A 136 -1.25 5.96 -42.41
C THR A 136 -0.14 5.24 -43.19
N ARG A 137 -0.26 3.91 -43.31
CA ARG A 137 0.70 3.09 -44.07
C ARG A 137 0.81 3.51 -45.54
N GLU A 138 -0.30 3.87 -46.15
CA GLU A 138 -0.37 4.31 -47.56
C GLU A 138 0.41 5.62 -47.77
N MET A 139 0.28 6.58 -46.85
CA MET A 139 1.04 7.84 -46.90
C MET A 139 2.54 7.62 -46.79
N LEU A 140 2.98 6.63 -46.00
CA LEU A 140 4.39 6.27 -45.88
C LEU A 140 4.94 5.68 -47.18
N LEU A 141 4.15 4.86 -47.86
CA LEU A 141 4.55 4.22 -49.12
C LEU A 141 4.56 5.20 -50.29
N SER A 142 3.62 6.15 -50.34
CA SER A 142 3.53 7.16 -51.42
C SER A 142 4.47 8.35 -51.23
N GLY A 143 5.01 8.57 -50.02
CA GLY A 143 5.84 9.72 -49.69
C GLY A 143 5.05 11.02 -49.47
N GLU A 144 3.72 10.99 -49.53
CA GLU A 144 2.84 12.14 -49.32
C GLU A 144 3.03 12.82 -47.96
N TRP A 145 3.51 12.07 -46.96
CA TRP A 145 3.76 12.58 -45.61
C TRP A 145 4.73 13.76 -45.57
N ARG A 146 5.58 13.93 -46.59
CA ARG A 146 6.55 15.06 -46.66
C ARG A 146 5.89 16.40 -46.98
N ASN A 147 4.75 16.39 -47.65
CA ASN A 147 4.08 17.58 -48.17
C ASN A 147 2.79 17.92 -47.40
N ARG A 148 2.45 17.16 -46.34
CA ARG A 148 1.24 17.34 -45.53
C ARG A 148 1.59 17.94 -44.17
N GLN A 149 0.66 18.68 -43.59
CA GLN A 149 0.77 19.17 -42.21
C GLN A 149 0.05 18.24 -41.22
N PHE A 150 0.74 17.91 -40.12
CA PHE A 150 0.22 17.05 -39.06
C PHE A 150 -0.17 17.86 -37.83
N ARG A 151 -1.20 17.38 -37.13
CA ARG A 151 -1.59 17.97 -35.85
C ARG A 151 -0.47 17.72 -34.82
N PRO A 152 -0.04 18.73 -34.05
CA PRO A 152 0.94 18.52 -32.99
C PRO A 152 0.40 17.56 -31.93
N LEU A 153 1.19 16.56 -31.57
CA LEU A 153 0.86 15.60 -30.52
C LEU A 153 1.01 16.26 -29.15
N SER A 154 -0.07 16.29 -28.37
CA SER A 154 -0.02 16.74 -26.97
C SER A 154 0.65 15.66 -26.11
N VAL A 155 1.83 15.96 -25.56
CA VAL A 155 2.59 15.05 -24.67
C VAL A 155 2.12 15.15 -23.21
N VAL A 156 1.13 15.98 -22.92
CA VAL A 156 0.64 16.23 -21.55
C VAL A 156 -0.10 15.01 -20.99
N ALA A 157 -0.79 14.25 -21.84
CA ALA A 157 -1.56 13.08 -21.41
C ALA A 157 -0.73 11.79 -21.60
N PRO A 158 -0.54 10.98 -20.54
CA PRO A 158 0.06 9.66 -20.70
C PRO A 158 -0.83 8.77 -21.57
N PRO A 159 -0.26 7.94 -22.44
CA PRO A 159 -1.05 7.01 -23.24
C PRO A 159 -1.76 5.99 -22.36
N GLU A 160 -2.97 5.58 -22.76
CA GLU A 160 -3.66 4.46 -22.12
C GLU A 160 -2.81 3.19 -22.22
N LYS A 161 -2.28 2.74 -21.08
CA LYS A 161 -1.65 1.43 -20.97
C LYS A 161 -2.74 0.43 -20.59
N ARG A 162 -3.14 -0.42 -21.55
CA ARG A 162 -3.94 -1.59 -21.23
C ARG A 162 -3.05 -2.62 -20.54
N LEU A 163 -3.09 -2.65 -19.21
CA LEU A 163 -2.39 -3.65 -18.41
C LEU A 163 -3.33 -4.83 -18.16
N GLU A 164 -2.86 -6.04 -18.46
CA GLU A 164 -3.53 -7.27 -18.04
C GLU A 164 -3.25 -7.52 -16.55
N LEU A 165 -4.06 -6.92 -15.69
CA LEU A 165 -3.97 -7.15 -14.26
C LEU A 165 -4.58 -8.51 -13.90
N GLN A 166 -3.76 -9.38 -13.32
CA GLN A 166 -4.25 -10.60 -12.67
C GLN A 166 -5.11 -10.23 -11.46
N HIS A 167 -6.17 -11.02 -11.23
CA HIS A 167 -7.00 -10.85 -10.04
C HIS A 167 -6.13 -10.94 -8.76
N PRO A 168 -6.31 -10.04 -7.77
CA PRO A 168 -5.45 -9.98 -6.59
C PRO A 168 -5.37 -11.29 -5.79
N LEU A 169 -6.48 -12.04 -5.74
CA LEU A 169 -6.56 -13.30 -4.99
C LEU A 169 -5.61 -14.39 -5.54
N PRO A 170 -5.66 -14.80 -6.83
CA PRO A 170 -4.65 -15.71 -7.41
C PRO A 170 -3.21 -15.26 -7.19
N ARG A 171 -2.93 -13.94 -7.29
CA ARG A 171 -1.60 -13.38 -7.05
C ARG A 171 -1.15 -13.63 -5.61
N PHE A 172 -2.01 -13.36 -4.64
CA PHE A 172 -1.73 -13.60 -3.22
C PHE A 172 -1.57 -15.09 -2.92
N LEU A 173 -2.44 -15.95 -3.46
CA LEU A 173 -2.35 -17.40 -3.29
C LEU A 173 -1.04 -17.96 -3.86
N THR A 174 -0.59 -17.45 -5.00
CA THR A 174 0.70 -17.83 -5.60
C THR A 174 1.87 -17.43 -4.70
N TYR A 175 1.85 -16.19 -4.18
CA TYR A 175 2.86 -15.74 -3.22
C TYR A 175 2.92 -16.65 -1.98
N LEU A 176 1.75 -16.98 -1.41
CA LEU A 176 1.67 -17.76 -0.19
C LEU A 176 2.11 -19.23 -0.41
N ARG A 177 1.77 -19.82 -1.57
CA ARG A 177 2.33 -21.10 -2.02
C ARG A 177 3.86 -21.07 -2.06
N CYS A 178 4.44 -20.06 -2.72
CA CYS A 178 5.89 -19.94 -2.83
C CYS A 178 6.56 -19.81 -1.45
N ALA A 179 5.95 -19.07 -0.52
CA ALA A 179 6.48 -18.90 0.82
C ALA A 179 6.47 -20.22 1.63
N LEU A 180 5.40 -21.00 1.55
CA LEU A 180 5.27 -22.26 2.29
C LEU A 180 6.13 -23.39 1.67
N VAL A 181 6.19 -23.49 0.35
CA VAL A 181 7.13 -24.39 -0.34
C VAL A 181 8.57 -24.01 0.02
N GLY A 182 8.90 -22.71 0.05
CA GLY A 182 10.20 -22.20 0.49
C GLY A 182 10.54 -22.55 1.94
N ALA A 183 9.53 -22.68 2.81
CA ALA A 183 9.68 -23.14 4.19
C ALA A 183 9.75 -24.68 4.34
N GLY A 184 9.76 -25.41 3.23
CA GLY A 184 9.86 -26.88 3.20
C GLY A 184 8.53 -27.62 3.36
N PHE A 185 7.39 -26.94 3.17
CA PHE A 185 6.09 -27.61 3.11
C PHE A 185 5.89 -28.27 1.74
N ARG A 186 5.19 -29.41 1.74
CA ARG A 186 4.71 -30.04 0.51
C ARG A 186 3.24 -29.77 0.29
N GLU A 187 2.90 -29.35 -0.92
CA GLU A 187 1.53 -29.12 -1.33
C GLU A 187 0.75 -30.43 -1.49
N VAL A 188 -0.48 -30.47 -0.96
CA VAL A 188 -1.35 -31.66 -1.02
C VAL A 188 -2.66 -31.33 -1.73
N SER A 189 -2.96 -32.08 -2.80
CA SER A 189 -4.25 -31.98 -3.52
C SER A 189 -5.29 -32.95 -2.96
N SER A 190 -6.57 -32.58 -3.08
CA SER A 190 -7.71 -33.40 -2.62
C SER A 190 -9.01 -32.91 -3.27
N PRO A 191 -9.99 -33.78 -3.55
CA PRO A 191 -11.25 -33.41 -4.21
C PRO A 191 -12.07 -32.36 -3.43
N ILE A 192 -12.96 -31.62 -4.08
CA ILE A 192 -13.84 -30.67 -3.38
C ILE A 192 -14.94 -31.40 -2.58
N LEU A 193 -15.38 -32.55 -3.10
CA LEU A 193 -16.36 -33.43 -2.49
C LEU A 193 -15.67 -34.47 -1.62
N GLU A 194 -16.23 -34.70 -0.44
CA GLU A 194 -15.75 -35.70 0.52
C GLU A 194 -16.94 -36.40 1.17
N THR A 195 -16.70 -37.55 1.79
CA THR A 195 -17.71 -38.16 2.65
C THR A 195 -17.76 -37.44 3.99
N GLN A 196 -18.93 -37.45 4.63
CA GLN A 196 -19.13 -36.85 5.95
C GLN A 196 -18.18 -37.46 7.00
N PHE A 197 -17.82 -38.74 6.83
CA PHE A 197 -16.80 -39.37 7.66
C PHE A 197 -15.45 -38.64 7.58
N TRP A 198 -14.90 -38.46 6.37
CA TRP A 198 -13.59 -37.83 6.19
C TRP A 198 -13.59 -36.34 6.53
N ASN A 199 -14.71 -35.64 6.28
CA ASN A 199 -14.82 -34.23 6.57
C ASN A 199 -15.04 -33.97 8.07
N LEU A 200 -15.76 -34.81 8.81
CA LEU A 200 -16.16 -34.48 10.20
C LEU A 200 -15.77 -35.52 11.25
N ASN A 201 -16.02 -36.81 10.99
CA ASN A 201 -15.90 -37.86 12.01
C ASN A 201 -14.44 -38.18 12.34
N VAL A 202 -13.54 -38.12 11.35
CA VAL A 202 -12.11 -38.37 11.60
C VAL A 202 -11.46 -37.27 12.43
N LEU A 203 -12.02 -36.06 12.44
CA LEU A 203 -11.60 -34.97 13.33
C LEU A 203 -12.15 -35.11 14.75
N PHE A 204 -12.81 -36.23 15.07
CA PHE A 204 -13.39 -36.52 16.37
C PHE A 204 -14.42 -35.48 16.85
N MET A 205 -15.07 -34.77 15.92
CA MET A 205 -16.11 -33.79 16.24
C MET A 205 -17.36 -34.48 16.78
N GLN A 206 -18.00 -33.90 17.81
CA GLN A 206 -19.25 -34.42 18.38
C GLN A 206 -20.38 -34.45 17.34
N LYS A 207 -21.31 -35.42 17.47
CA LYS A 207 -22.50 -35.53 16.60
C LYS A 207 -23.42 -34.32 16.65
N CYS A 208 -23.71 -33.83 17.84
CA CYS A 208 -24.61 -32.69 18.06
C CYS A 208 -23.94 -31.34 17.78
N HIS A 209 -22.73 -31.34 17.18
CA HIS A 209 -22.03 -30.11 16.90
C HIS A 209 -22.81 -29.27 15.87
N PRO A 210 -23.07 -27.97 16.14
CA PRO A 210 -23.89 -27.11 15.27
C PRO A 210 -23.46 -27.11 13.80
N VAL A 211 -22.16 -27.20 13.52
CA VAL A 211 -21.59 -27.25 12.15
C VAL A 211 -22.11 -28.44 11.32
N ARG A 212 -22.63 -29.50 11.94
CA ARG A 212 -23.25 -30.64 11.23
C ARG A 212 -24.65 -30.33 10.71
N SER A 213 -25.28 -29.27 11.18
CA SER A 213 -26.61 -28.86 10.74
C SER A 213 -26.59 -28.58 9.23
N PRO A 214 -27.67 -28.89 8.50
CA PRO A 214 -27.83 -28.52 7.09
C PRO A 214 -27.65 -27.01 6.83
N LYS A 215 -27.83 -26.17 7.86
CA LYS A 215 -27.56 -24.73 7.80
C LYS A 215 -26.08 -24.39 7.57
N HIS A 216 -25.17 -25.31 7.86
CA HIS A 216 -23.73 -25.10 7.82
C HIS A 216 -22.99 -26.07 6.89
N LEU A 217 -23.49 -27.30 6.79
CA LEU A 217 -22.92 -28.36 5.96
C LEU A 217 -23.74 -28.54 4.69
N LEU A 218 -23.09 -28.36 3.53
CA LEU A 218 -23.68 -28.64 2.24
C LEU A 218 -23.59 -30.14 1.94
N ALA A 219 -24.65 -30.87 2.25
CA ALA A 219 -24.83 -32.24 1.81
C ALA A 219 -25.34 -32.26 0.36
N ILE A 220 -24.83 -33.19 -0.44
CA ILE A 220 -25.26 -33.40 -1.82
C ILE A 220 -25.92 -34.78 -1.90
N ASP A 221 -27.17 -34.81 -2.33
CA ASP A 221 -27.92 -36.04 -2.56
C ASP A 221 -27.79 -36.49 -4.02
N GLY A 222 -27.87 -37.81 -4.26
CA GLY A 222 -27.82 -38.38 -5.60
C GLY A 222 -26.43 -38.41 -6.26
N VAL A 223 -25.36 -38.10 -5.53
CA VAL A 223 -23.98 -38.20 -6.02
C VAL A 223 -23.27 -39.35 -5.32
N THR A 224 -22.76 -40.28 -6.12
CA THR A 224 -21.85 -41.34 -5.66
C THR A 224 -20.43 -40.93 -6.00
N LEU A 225 -19.53 -40.98 -5.02
CA LEU A 225 -18.09 -40.76 -5.27
C LEU A 225 -17.52 -41.92 -6.11
N PRO A 226 -16.42 -41.69 -6.85
CA PRO A 226 -15.78 -42.74 -7.62
C PRO A 226 -15.49 -43.98 -6.75
N GLU A 227 -15.77 -45.16 -7.30
CA GLU A 227 -15.53 -46.42 -6.60
C GLU A 227 -14.06 -46.56 -6.20
N GLU A 228 -13.83 -46.94 -4.95
CA GLU A 228 -12.50 -47.21 -4.44
C GLU A 228 -12.04 -48.61 -4.81
N SER A 229 -10.73 -48.83 -4.89
CA SER A 229 -10.19 -50.18 -4.90
C SER A 229 -10.70 -50.97 -3.68
N PRO A 230 -11.02 -52.27 -3.81
CA PRO A 230 -11.57 -53.08 -2.71
C PRO A 230 -10.74 -53.02 -1.41
N GLU A 231 -9.40 -52.98 -1.53
CA GLU A 231 -8.48 -52.84 -0.41
C GLU A 231 -8.67 -51.53 0.37
N LEU A 232 -8.85 -50.43 -0.35
CA LEU A 232 -9.03 -49.10 0.22
C LEU A 232 -10.41 -48.96 0.87
N ALA A 233 -11.46 -49.53 0.25
CA ALA A 233 -12.79 -49.59 0.84
C ALA A 233 -12.77 -50.38 2.16
N ALA A 234 -12.09 -51.53 2.19
CA ALA A 234 -11.93 -52.33 3.41
C ALA A 234 -11.16 -51.56 4.50
N ALA A 235 -10.07 -50.88 4.14
CA ALA A 235 -9.31 -50.04 5.07
C ALA A 235 -10.14 -48.85 5.61
N THR A 236 -10.95 -48.21 4.76
CA THR A 236 -11.86 -47.13 5.15
C THR A 236 -12.91 -47.64 6.14
N ARG A 237 -13.54 -48.80 5.88
CA ARG A 237 -14.50 -49.42 6.80
C ARG A 237 -13.88 -49.78 8.14
N ALA A 238 -12.70 -50.41 8.13
CA ALA A 238 -11.97 -50.71 9.36
C ALA A 238 -11.63 -49.43 10.16
N CYS A 239 -11.32 -48.33 9.48
CA CYS A 239 -11.10 -47.03 10.10
C CYS A 239 -12.40 -46.48 10.73
N GLN A 240 -13.52 -46.53 10.01
CA GLN A 240 -14.83 -46.11 10.50
C GLN A 240 -15.24 -46.88 11.76
N GLU A 241 -15.03 -48.19 11.80
CA GLU A 241 -15.32 -49.03 12.97
C GLU A 241 -14.46 -48.66 14.17
N ARG A 242 -13.14 -48.45 13.97
CA ARG A 242 -12.24 -48.02 15.05
C ARG A 242 -12.67 -46.69 15.65
N PHE A 243 -12.96 -45.70 14.79
CA PHE A 243 -13.46 -44.42 15.27
C PHE A 243 -14.80 -44.59 15.99
N SER A 244 -15.70 -45.43 15.49
CA SER A 244 -16.99 -45.68 16.16
C SER A 244 -16.81 -46.19 17.59
N ARG A 245 -15.84 -47.09 17.83
CA ARG A 245 -15.47 -47.55 19.18
C ARG A 245 -14.88 -46.43 20.05
N GLU A 246 -14.00 -45.59 19.49
CA GLU A 246 -13.46 -44.41 20.19
C GLU A 246 -14.56 -43.42 20.58
N TYR A 247 -15.55 -43.21 19.70
CA TYR A 247 -16.72 -42.37 20.00
C TYR A 247 -17.60 -42.95 21.11
N GLN A 248 -17.63 -44.27 21.29
CA GLN A 248 -18.33 -44.96 22.36
C GLN A 248 -17.52 -45.04 23.66
N GLY A 249 -16.23 -44.69 23.63
CA GLY A 249 -15.32 -44.84 24.77
C GLY A 249 -14.83 -46.27 25.01
N THR A 250 -15.04 -47.17 24.05
CA THR A 250 -14.54 -48.56 24.04
C THR A 250 -13.29 -48.72 23.19
N GLY A 251 -12.67 -47.59 22.83
CA GLY A 251 -11.50 -47.52 21.97
C GLY A 251 -10.18 -47.75 22.70
N ILE A 252 -9.09 -47.67 21.94
CA ILE A 252 -7.72 -47.94 22.37
C ILE A 252 -7.11 -46.69 23.04
N SER A 253 -7.64 -45.50 22.77
CA SER A 253 -7.10 -44.24 23.28
C SER A 253 -7.25 -44.04 24.80
N GLY A 254 -8.08 -44.84 25.47
CA GLY A 254 -8.44 -44.63 26.87
C GLY A 254 -9.39 -43.44 27.12
N SER A 255 -9.86 -42.79 26.05
CA SER A 255 -10.88 -41.75 26.13
C SER A 255 -12.24 -42.32 26.51
N ARG A 256 -13.03 -41.56 27.27
CA ARG A 256 -14.44 -41.89 27.58
C ARG A 256 -15.37 -41.72 26.38
N GLY A 257 -14.86 -41.22 25.25
CA GLY A 257 -15.64 -40.96 24.05
C GLY A 257 -16.73 -39.90 24.28
N TRP A 258 -17.73 -39.93 23.42
CA TRP A 258 -18.89 -39.05 23.45
C TRP A 258 -20.16 -39.76 23.95
N GLY A 259 -20.10 -41.06 24.29
CA GLY A 259 -21.18 -41.81 24.93
C GLY A 259 -22.42 -42.09 24.06
N ASN A 260 -22.36 -41.83 22.75
CA ASN A 260 -23.52 -41.98 21.85
C ASN A 260 -23.53 -43.34 21.15
N LEU A 261 -24.64 -44.07 21.28
CA LEU A 261 -24.82 -45.45 20.78
C LEU A 261 -25.26 -45.53 19.31
N ASP A 262 -25.85 -44.47 18.75
CA ASP A 262 -26.40 -44.52 17.39
C ASP A 262 -25.31 -44.61 16.31
N GLY A 263 -25.65 -45.07 15.10
CA GLY A 263 -24.76 -45.04 13.94
C GLY A 263 -24.42 -43.62 13.48
N PHE A 264 -23.32 -43.45 12.73
CA PHE A 264 -23.03 -42.23 11.98
C PHE A 264 -23.47 -42.41 10.52
N ASN A 265 -24.02 -41.36 9.91
CA ASN A 265 -24.09 -41.30 8.45
C ASN A 265 -22.68 -40.99 7.92
N ASN A 266 -21.90 -42.04 7.65
CA ASN A 266 -20.51 -41.92 7.21
C ASN A 266 -20.40 -41.65 5.71
N ASP A 267 -21.41 -42.07 4.94
CA ASP A 267 -21.34 -42.16 3.48
C ASP A 267 -21.99 -40.97 2.77
N GLN A 268 -22.72 -40.11 3.48
CA GLN A 268 -23.25 -38.88 2.93
C GLN A 268 -22.13 -38.05 2.28
N VAL A 269 -22.33 -37.68 1.01
CA VAL A 269 -21.40 -36.82 0.29
C VAL A 269 -21.67 -35.37 0.68
N VAL A 270 -20.59 -34.65 0.99
CA VAL A 270 -20.65 -33.25 1.42
C VAL A 270 -19.60 -32.42 0.68
N VAL A 271 -19.89 -31.14 0.48
CA VAL A 271 -18.87 -30.17 0.10
C VAL A 271 -17.98 -29.94 1.32
N ARG A 272 -16.66 -30.01 1.12
CA ARG A 272 -15.70 -29.82 2.20
C ARG A 272 -15.87 -28.44 2.84
N SER A 273 -15.97 -28.43 4.18
CA SER A 273 -16.19 -27.21 4.96
C SER A 273 -14.91 -26.55 5.50
N HIS A 274 -13.79 -27.26 5.50
CA HIS A 274 -12.49 -26.78 5.99
C HIS A 274 -11.33 -27.52 5.34
N THR A 275 -10.14 -26.94 5.34
CA THR A 275 -8.92 -27.55 4.74
C THR A 275 -8.21 -28.57 5.63
N LEU A 276 -8.61 -28.69 6.91
CA LEU A 276 -8.11 -29.71 7.84
C LEU A 276 -8.48 -31.11 7.35
N LEU A 277 -7.56 -31.73 6.62
CA LEU A 277 -7.68 -33.12 6.25
C LEU A 277 -6.76 -33.95 7.15
N PRO A 278 -7.32 -34.98 7.81
CA PRO A 278 -6.49 -35.93 8.52
C PRO A 278 -5.62 -36.73 7.54
N ARG A 279 -4.36 -37.02 7.93
CA ARG A 279 -3.46 -37.94 7.22
C ARG A 279 -4.10 -39.33 7.20
N THR A 280 -4.72 -39.69 6.08
CA THR A 280 -5.58 -40.88 5.99
C THR A 280 -5.23 -41.67 4.73
N PRO A 281 -5.38 -43.01 4.71
CA PRO A 281 -4.80 -43.89 3.69
C PRO A 281 -5.12 -43.50 2.23
N ARG A 282 -6.33 -43.00 1.97
CA ARG A 282 -6.75 -42.43 0.66
C ARG A 282 -5.78 -41.38 0.10
N LYS A 283 -5.12 -40.62 0.99
CA LYS A 283 -4.20 -39.50 0.69
C LYS A 283 -2.82 -39.67 1.33
N ALA A 284 -2.67 -40.65 2.21
CA ALA A 284 -1.39 -41.08 2.72
C ALA A 284 -0.57 -41.62 1.55
N ARG A 285 -1.17 -42.31 0.56
CA ARG A 285 -0.45 -42.75 -0.65
C ARG A 285 0.26 -41.59 -1.37
N VAL A 286 -0.44 -40.45 -1.54
CA VAL A 286 0.12 -39.21 -2.13
C VAL A 286 1.23 -38.58 -1.26
N LEU A 287 1.20 -38.83 0.05
CA LEU A 287 2.21 -38.35 1.02
C LEU A 287 3.36 -39.34 1.23
N THR A 288 3.13 -40.65 1.12
CA THR A 288 4.08 -41.73 1.41
C THR A 288 4.98 -42.05 0.23
N ASP A 289 4.55 -41.75 -1.00
CA ASP A 289 5.39 -41.94 -2.20
C ASP A 289 6.63 -41.03 -2.23
N GLY A 290 6.84 -40.18 -1.21
CA GLY A 290 8.10 -39.46 -1.02
C GLY A 290 8.45 -39.04 0.41
N CYS A 291 7.79 -39.60 1.42
CA CYS A 291 8.08 -39.36 2.84
C CYS A 291 8.37 -40.70 3.52
N THR A 292 9.54 -41.26 3.25
CA THR A 292 10.09 -42.41 3.99
C THR A 292 10.48 -41.96 5.40
N GLY A 293 9.64 -42.25 6.39
CA GLY A 293 10.01 -42.24 7.83
C GLY A 293 10.34 -40.91 8.51
N GLY A 294 10.31 -39.77 7.80
CA GLY A 294 10.66 -38.45 8.33
C GLY A 294 9.47 -37.57 8.76
N ARG A 295 9.73 -36.55 9.58
CA ARG A 295 8.77 -35.47 9.90
C ARG A 295 8.46 -34.67 8.63
N CYS A 296 7.32 -34.94 7.99
CA CYS A 296 6.87 -34.17 6.84
C CYS A 296 6.00 -32.97 7.23
N ARG A 297 6.27 -31.80 6.64
CA ARG A 297 5.44 -30.59 6.72
C ARG A 297 4.57 -30.53 5.47
N VAL A 298 3.27 -30.33 5.66
CA VAL A 298 2.29 -30.36 4.56
C VAL A 298 1.45 -29.10 4.59
N GLU A 299 1.20 -28.55 3.41
CA GLU A 299 0.39 -27.36 3.24
C GLU A 299 -0.72 -27.59 2.23
N ARG A 300 -1.74 -26.73 2.29
CA ARG A 300 -2.85 -26.72 1.36
C ARG A 300 -3.53 -25.36 1.33
N LEU A 301 -3.78 -24.85 0.13
CA LEU A 301 -4.51 -23.61 -0.10
C LEU A 301 -5.65 -23.87 -1.06
N ASP A 302 -6.87 -23.92 -0.52
CA ASP A 302 -8.09 -24.14 -1.29
C ASP A 302 -9.26 -23.37 -0.70
N THR A 303 -10.31 -23.19 -1.50
CA THR A 303 -11.58 -22.59 -1.09
C THR A 303 -12.52 -23.66 -0.51
N PRO A 304 -12.77 -23.70 0.81
CA PRO A 304 -13.82 -24.55 1.37
C PRO A 304 -15.21 -23.99 1.06
N GLY A 305 -16.20 -24.87 0.92
CA GLY A 305 -17.60 -24.49 0.79
C GLY A 305 -18.29 -24.47 2.17
N LYS A 306 -18.87 -23.34 2.57
CA LYS A 306 -19.67 -23.23 3.79
C LYS A 306 -21.07 -22.74 3.43
N HIS A 307 -22.09 -23.37 4.02
CA HIS A 307 -23.41 -22.77 4.01
C HIS A 307 -23.47 -21.75 5.16
N GLN A 308 -23.61 -20.47 4.82
CA GLN A 308 -23.77 -19.38 5.79
C GLN A 308 -24.78 -18.39 5.23
N THR A 309 -25.60 -17.82 6.10
CA THR A 309 -26.40 -16.63 5.79
C THR A 309 -25.44 -15.51 5.39
N CYS A 310 -25.67 -14.92 4.21
CA CYS A 310 -24.79 -13.92 3.62
C CYS A 310 -24.83 -12.61 4.42
N LEU A 311 -23.96 -12.52 5.42
CA LEU A 311 -23.60 -11.26 6.09
C LEU A 311 -22.57 -10.51 5.24
N PRO A 312 -22.50 -9.17 5.33
CA PRO A 312 -21.49 -8.40 4.62
C PRO A 312 -20.08 -8.92 4.94
N GLY A 313 -19.33 -9.34 3.92
CA GLY A 313 -17.96 -9.88 4.06
C GLY A 313 -17.85 -11.40 4.11
N HIS A 314 -18.96 -12.15 4.20
CA HIS A 314 -18.95 -13.62 4.16
C HIS A 314 -19.59 -14.16 2.87
N VAL A 315 -18.91 -15.09 2.20
CA VAL A 315 -19.37 -15.71 0.95
C VAL A 315 -19.34 -17.25 1.11
N SER A 316 -20.36 -17.94 0.60
CA SER A 316 -20.56 -19.39 0.77
C SER A 316 -19.52 -20.26 0.07
N ALA A 317 -19.05 -19.83 -1.09
CA ALA A 317 -17.81 -20.23 -1.76
C ALA A 317 -17.37 -19.00 -2.55
N SER A 318 -16.06 -18.73 -2.70
CA SER A 318 -15.46 -17.47 -3.17
C SER A 318 -15.97 -16.90 -4.53
N GLY A 319 -17.24 -16.50 -4.57
CA GLY A 319 -18.02 -16.15 -5.74
C GLY A 319 -19.51 -16.18 -5.41
N GLY A 320 -20.04 -15.03 -4.95
CA GLY A 320 -21.47 -14.71 -4.92
C GLY A 320 -22.36 -15.54 -3.98
N CYS A 321 -23.28 -14.85 -3.31
CA CYS A 321 -24.40 -15.49 -2.61
C CYS A 321 -25.33 -16.14 -3.64
N ALA A 322 -25.25 -17.46 -3.84
CA ALA A 322 -26.14 -18.17 -4.75
C ALA A 322 -27.58 -18.04 -4.22
N ARG A 323 -28.44 -17.31 -4.94
CA ARG A 323 -29.89 -17.45 -4.78
C ARG A 323 -30.25 -18.89 -5.12
N THR A 324 -31.08 -19.49 -4.29
CA THR A 324 -31.65 -20.83 -4.46
C THR A 324 -32.05 -21.06 -5.93
N GLY A 325 -31.36 -21.99 -6.61
CA GLY A 325 -31.79 -22.49 -7.92
C GLY A 325 -30.79 -22.44 -9.09
N GLN A 326 -29.56 -21.92 -8.96
CA GLN A 326 -28.59 -21.94 -10.06
C GLN A 326 -27.28 -22.65 -9.69
N LEU A 327 -27.13 -23.90 -10.17
CA LEU A 327 -25.85 -24.60 -10.26
C LEU A 327 -25.07 -24.06 -11.47
N PHE A 328 -24.03 -23.25 -11.23
CA PHE A 328 -23.06 -22.91 -12.28
C PHE A 328 -22.14 -24.12 -12.55
N PRO A 329 -21.80 -24.42 -13.82
CA PRO A 329 -20.90 -25.52 -14.15
C PRO A 329 -19.45 -25.14 -13.79
N LEU A 330 -19.01 -25.53 -12.59
CA LEU A 330 -17.67 -25.26 -12.04
C LEU A 330 -16.54 -26.15 -12.62
N CYS A 331 -16.75 -26.80 -13.77
CA CYS A 331 -15.92 -27.93 -14.20
C CYS A 331 -14.88 -27.67 -15.31
N ARG A 332 -14.60 -26.44 -15.80
CA ARG A 332 -13.76 -26.30 -17.02
C ARG A 332 -12.53 -25.40 -17.02
N SER A 333 -12.16 -24.67 -15.98
CA SER A 333 -11.16 -23.58 -16.17
C SER A 333 -9.91 -23.57 -15.27
N PHE A 334 -9.74 -24.47 -14.30
CA PHE A 334 -8.63 -24.36 -13.34
C PHE A 334 -7.40 -25.24 -13.59
N GLY A 335 -7.42 -26.13 -14.59
CA GLY A 335 -6.35 -27.13 -14.79
C GLY A 335 -5.11 -26.68 -15.60
N GLY A 336 -5.12 -25.50 -16.23
CA GLY A 336 -4.22 -25.25 -17.37
C GLY A 336 -2.99 -24.35 -17.18
N TYR A 337 -2.97 -23.41 -16.23
CA TYR A 337 -2.13 -22.21 -16.42
C TYR A 337 -0.98 -21.96 -15.43
N LEU A 338 -0.74 -22.82 -14.44
CA LEU A 338 0.09 -22.45 -13.28
C LEU A 338 1.45 -23.15 -13.16
N GLY A 339 1.90 -23.90 -14.17
CA GLY A 339 3.16 -24.67 -14.11
C GLY A 339 4.46 -23.90 -14.42
N GLY A 340 4.40 -22.65 -14.88
CA GLY A 340 5.56 -22.02 -15.56
C GLY A 340 6.44 -21.08 -14.72
N LEU A 341 5.92 -20.48 -13.65
CA LEU A 341 6.57 -19.28 -13.07
C LEU A 341 7.63 -19.58 -12.00
N CYS A 342 7.56 -20.71 -11.31
CA CYS A 342 8.48 -20.99 -10.21
C CYS A 342 9.88 -21.47 -10.66
N ARG A 343 10.05 -21.95 -11.90
CA ARG A 343 11.35 -22.42 -12.43
C ARG A 343 12.29 -21.29 -12.88
N ARG A 344 11.82 -20.04 -13.02
CA ARG A 344 12.64 -18.92 -13.53
C ARG A 344 13.44 -18.16 -12.46
N GLN A 345 13.20 -18.41 -11.17
CA GLN A 345 13.94 -17.76 -10.08
C GLN A 345 15.07 -18.62 -9.47
N GLN A 346 15.34 -19.81 -10.03
CA GLN A 346 16.42 -20.70 -9.60
C GLN A 346 17.50 -20.94 -10.68
N ARG A 347 17.68 -20.00 -11.61
CA ARG A 347 18.85 -19.99 -12.50
C ARG A 347 19.66 -18.73 -12.32
#